data_AF-A0A4P9YS08-F1
#
_entry.id   AF-A0A4P9YS08-F1
#
_cell.length_a   1.000
_cell.length_b   1.000
_cell.length_c   1.000
_cell.angle_alpha   90.00
_cell.angle_beta   90.00
_cell.angle_gamma   90.00
#
_symmetry.space_group_name_H-M   'P 1'
#
loop_
_entity.id
_entity.type
_entity.pdbx_description
1 polymer ?
#
loop_
_entity_poly.entity_id
_entity_poly.type
_entity_poly.pdbx_seq_one_letter_code
_entity_poly.pdbx_strand_id
1 'polypeptide(L)'
;MRYLTLLVATVLLAHTTLALNAAISEHDDGKPAVEPFVPTDEFQVIKDGQDIPPGLYVKLDVSTGQRMAKKMPKNEQASSTASHDLIVPEDTKHEMDAQEIAKEKLEDKLHRLDNKQAKHTAPSSRRKPLSRYHQSTDDQRIAHYLVTIKAATVDNKEKHAKLSEALDDLQDLVDDLETGYNFAHGDGIPQAFRLLDPSWPRDIRRKAAIIIGEALSNNPEAQQAARPHHVTTRLLALLGKEHDNEIISRLLYALSSATRGDRIAHDAFYNADGFLLLVNAYERASELHVRSKALDLFIDLLNPDMQSDEAASTTPSHRGLGDWCEALGRTLDLSTSDIYFQLDFVRALVALKEEEARNNNEVLCPTNATITRYIEGQIKAQQSSDENEQELLKLLQRAQHLYKK
;
A
#
# COMPACT_ATOMS: atom_id res chain seq x y z
N MET A 1 73.22 33.03 14.40
CA MET A 1 73.98 33.83 13.42
C MET A 1 74.40 32.93 12.28
N ARG A 2 74.07 33.35 11.05
CA ARG A 2 74.87 33.21 9.82
C ARG A 2 75.19 31.78 9.32
N TYR A 3 74.48 31.37 8.27
CA TYR A 3 74.91 31.28 6.86
C TYR A 3 75.80 30.05 6.60
N LEU A 4 75.32 29.05 5.82
CA LEU A 4 75.52 28.95 4.35
C LEU A 4 77.02 28.79 4.06
N THR A 5 77.55 27.71 3.45
CA THR A 5 77.27 27.21 2.08
C THR A 5 78.31 26.13 1.69
N LEU A 6 77.93 25.23 0.75
CA LEU A 6 78.75 24.67 -0.37
C LEU A 6 79.91 23.71 -0.01
N LEU A 7 80.28 22.62 -0.71
CA LEU A 7 80.16 22.16 -2.10
C LEU A 7 80.35 20.62 -2.17
N VAL A 8 79.61 19.96 -3.09
CA VAL A 8 80.04 18.94 -4.07
C VAL A 8 80.80 17.68 -3.60
N ALA A 9 80.13 16.52 -3.70
CA ALA A 9 80.73 15.30 -4.25
C ALA A 9 79.63 14.35 -4.77
N THR A 10 79.92 13.78 -5.93
CA THR A 10 79.12 13.00 -6.87
C THR A 10 78.81 11.55 -6.44
N VAL A 11 77.81 10.95 -7.11
CA VAL A 11 77.71 9.53 -7.57
C VAL A 11 76.53 8.68 -7.02
N LEU A 12 75.59 8.46 -7.94
CA LEU A 12 74.74 7.27 -8.20
C LEU A 12 73.83 6.69 -7.10
N LEU A 13 72.50 6.73 -7.35
CA LEU A 13 71.77 5.58 -7.93
C LEU A 13 70.32 5.97 -8.30
N ALA A 14 69.94 5.49 -9.48
CA ALA A 14 68.71 5.73 -10.21
C ALA A 14 67.50 4.97 -9.62
N HIS A 15 66.28 5.51 -9.74
CA HIS A 15 65.34 5.15 -10.82
C HIS A 15 64.09 6.04 -10.76
N THR A 16 64.09 6.93 -11.74
CA THR A 16 63.08 7.79 -12.37
C THR A 16 61.60 7.43 -12.23
N THR A 17 60.86 8.40 -11.71
CA THR A 17 59.50 8.77 -12.11
C THR A 17 59.49 9.57 -13.43
N LEU A 18 58.31 9.57 -14.09
CA LEU A 18 57.82 10.50 -15.12
C LEU A 18 58.17 10.20 -16.59
N ALA A 19 57.14 9.95 -17.39
CA ALA A 19 56.83 10.81 -18.53
C ALA A 19 55.43 10.49 -19.10
N LEU A 20 54.55 11.48 -18.94
CA LEU A 20 53.36 11.69 -19.74
C LEU A 20 53.84 12.15 -21.14
N ASN A 21 53.39 11.51 -22.21
CA ASN A 21 53.27 12.18 -23.50
C ASN A 21 52.25 11.49 -24.40
N ALA A 22 51.37 12.32 -24.96
CA ALA A 22 50.31 11.98 -25.87
C ALA A 22 50.86 11.46 -27.21
N ALA A 23 50.20 10.43 -27.75
CA ALA A 23 50.19 10.13 -29.16
C ALA A 23 48.76 9.77 -29.56
N ILE A 24 48.17 10.64 -30.37
CA ILE A 24 46.96 10.39 -31.14
C ILE A 24 47.30 9.28 -32.14
N SER A 25 46.55 8.18 -32.12
CA SER A 25 46.49 7.24 -33.22
C SER A 25 45.04 6.77 -33.35
N GLU A 26 44.43 7.11 -34.47
CA GLU A 26 43.24 6.45 -34.99
C GLU A 26 43.52 4.94 -35.11
N HIS A 27 42.69 4.11 -34.47
CA HIS A 27 42.62 2.67 -34.71
C HIS A 27 41.16 2.24 -34.66
N ASP A 28 40.58 2.21 -35.85
CA ASP A 28 39.72 1.16 -36.42
C ASP A 28 39.14 0.15 -35.41
N ASP A 29 37.82 0.23 -35.22
CA ASP A 29 36.99 -0.63 -34.37
C ASP A 29 36.97 -2.09 -34.88
N GLY A 30 38.05 -2.83 -34.62
CA GLY A 30 38.08 -4.28 -34.74
C GLY A 30 37.46 -4.95 -33.52
N LYS A 31 36.13 -4.82 -33.32
CA LYS A 31 35.42 -5.70 -32.37
C LYS A 31 35.66 -7.15 -32.80
N PRO A 32 36.13 -8.05 -31.90
CA PRO A 32 36.23 -9.46 -32.24
C PRO A 32 34.83 -9.95 -32.60
N ALA A 33 34.68 -10.51 -33.81
CA ALA A 33 33.43 -11.07 -34.28
C ALA A 33 33.02 -12.19 -33.31
N VAL A 34 32.06 -11.91 -32.43
CA VAL A 34 31.51 -12.91 -31.51
C VAL A 34 30.81 -13.94 -32.38
N GLU A 35 31.26 -15.19 -32.31
CA GLU A 35 30.68 -16.27 -33.11
C GLU A 35 29.17 -16.39 -32.81
N PRO A 36 28.33 -16.58 -33.84
CA PRO A 36 26.89 -16.67 -33.67
C PRO A 36 26.53 -17.88 -32.79
N PHE A 37 25.52 -17.72 -31.94
CA PHE A 37 25.09 -18.78 -31.03
C PHE A 37 24.55 -19.99 -31.83
N VAL A 38 25.18 -21.17 -31.66
CA VAL A 38 24.77 -22.42 -32.31
C VAL A 38 23.84 -23.20 -31.36
N PRO A 39 22.53 -23.30 -31.64
CA PRO A 39 21.58 -23.92 -30.72
C PRO A 39 21.74 -25.44 -30.65
N THR A 40 21.75 -25.99 -29.45
CA THR A 40 21.72 -27.44 -29.16
C THR A 40 20.44 -27.80 -28.41
N ASP A 41 20.23 -29.10 -28.17
CA ASP A 41 19.06 -29.60 -27.43
C ASP A 41 19.19 -29.40 -25.90
N GLU A 42 20.36 -28.98 -25.41
CA GLU A 42 20.64 -28.65 -24.01
C GLU A 42 20.91 -27.16 -23.83
N PHE A 43 20.72 -26.65 -22.60
CA PHE A 43 20.92 -25.23 -22.30
C PHE A 43 22.41 -24.86 -22.35
N GLN A 44 22.75 -23.92 -23.24
CA GLN A 44 24.08 -23.32 -23.33
C GLN A 44 24.04 -21.87 -22.86
N VAL A 45 25.09 -21.43 -22.17
CA VAL A 45 25.25 -20.04 -21.72
C VAL A 45 25.46 -19.12 -22.92
N ILE A 46 24.73 -18.01 -22.95
CA ILE A 46 24.85 -16.94 -23.94
C ILE A 46 25.93 -15.98 -23.45
N LYS A 47 26.96 -15.73 -24.26
CA LYS A 47 28.02 -14.77 -23.91
C LYS A 47 27.52 -13.33 -24.05
N ASP A 48 28.10 -12.42 -23.28
CA ASP A 48 27.75 -10.99 -23.34
C ASP A 48 28.00 -10.42 -24.74
N GLY A 49 26.96 -9.84 -25.33
CA GLY A 49 27.00 -9.29 -26.69
C GLY A 49 26.87 -10.33 -27.82
N GLN A 50 26.59 -11.61 -27.51
CA GLN A 50 26.34 -12.63 -28.52
C GLN A 50 24.87 -12.62 -29.00
N ASP A 51 24.67 -12.53 -30.31
CA ASP A 51 23.35 -12.60 -30.92
C ASP A 51 22.81 -14.05 -30.92
N ILE A 52 21.53 -14.20 -30.56
CA ILE A 52 20.81 -15.48 -30.55
C ILE A 52 19.78 -15.57 -31.68
N PRO A 53 19.74 -16.67 -32.46
CA PRO A 53 18.70 -16.89 -33.46
C PRO A 53 17.28 -16.91 -32.83
N PRO A 54 16.24 -16.42 -33.53
CA PRO A 54 14.87 -16.47 -33.03
C PRO A 54 14.34 -17.91 -32.94
N GLY A 55 13.42 -18.17 -32.00
CA GLY A 55 12.79 -19.49 -31.83
C GLY A 55 13.52 -20.46 -30.90
N LEU A 56 14.27 -19.94 -29.93
CA LEU A 56 14.95 -20.70 -28.87
C LEU A 56 14.25 -20.54 -27.53
N TYR A 57 14.36 -21.55 -26.67
CA TYR A 57 13.93 -21.45 -25.27
C TYR A 57 15.04 -20.78 -24.46
N VAL A 58 14.78 -19.58 -23.92
CA VAL A 58 15.76 -18.79 -23.16
C VAL A 58 15.39 -18.78 -21.68
N LYS A 59 16.37 -19.00 -20.79
CA LYS A 59 16.20 -18.93 -19.33
C LYS A 59 17.25 -17.99 -18.72
N LEU A 60 16.84 -17.21 -17.72
CA LEU A 60 17.74 -16.39 -16.89
C LEU A 60 17.88 -17.07 -15.53
N ASP A 61 19.11 -17.28 -15.09
CA ASP A 61 19.39 -17.61 -13.70
C ASP A 61 19.39 -16.31 -12.88
N VAL A 62 18.39 -16.15 -12.01
CA VAL A 62 18.18 -14.93 -11.22
C VAL A 62 19.25 -14.76 -10.13
N SER A 63 19.89 -15.85 -9.70
CA SER A 63 20.92 -15.81 -8.66
C SER A 63 22.30 -15.40 -9.19
N THR A 64 22.59 -15.74 -10.45
CA THR A 64 23.89 -15.47 -11.10
C THR A 64 23.81 -14.44 -12.22
N GLY A 65 22.62 -14.06 -12.66
CA GLY A 65 22.37 -13.16 -13.80
C GLY A 65 22.67 -13.80 -15.16
N GLN A 66 22.97 -15.10 -15.23
CA GLN A 66 23.41 -15.75 -16.47
C GLN A 66 22.22 -16.11 -17.39
N ARG A 67 22.35 -15.78 -18.68
CA ARG A 67 21.37 -16.10 -19.72
C ARG A 67 21.76 -17.41 -20.41
N MET A 68 20.81 -18.32 -20.61
CA MET A 68 21.03 -19.60 -21.30
C MET A 68 19.96 -19.85 -22.37
N ALA A 69 20.29 -20.57 -23.46
CA ALA A 69 19.35 -20.93 -24.52
C ALA A 69 19.50 -22.37 -25.03
N LYS A 70 18.39 -22.95 -25.53
CA LYS A 70 18.34 -24.25 -26.23
C LYS A 70 17.28 -24.29 -27.34
N LYS A 71 17.33 -25.32 -28.19
CA LYS A 71 16.40 -25.55 -29.31
C LYS A 71 15.00 -25.98 -28.83
N MET A 72 13.95 -25.51 -29.51
CA MET A 72 12.59 -25.99 -29.27
C MET A 72 12.34 -27.35 -29.96
N PRO A 73 11.67 -28.32 -29.31
CA PRO A 73 11.27 -29.57 -29.94
C PRO A 73 10.24 -29.30 -31.04
N LYS A 74 10.34 -30.03 -32.17
CA LYS A 74 9.58 -29.79 -33.41
C LYS A 74 8.06 -30.08 -33.36
N ASN A 75 7.44 -30.21 -32.19
CA ASN A 75 6.01 -30.55 -32.08
C ASN A 75 5.13 -29.50 -31.39
N GLU A 76 5.55 -28.24 -31.35
CA GLU A 76 4.67 -27.14 -30.94
C GLU A 76 4.99 -25.90 -31.78
N GLN A 77 4.25 -25.72 -32.87
CA GLN A 77 4.16 -24.45 -33.59
C GLN A 77 2.72 -23.95 -33.51
N ALA A 78 2.43 -23.15 -32.48
CA ALA A 78 1.58 -21.95 -32.51
C ALA A 78 1.05 -21.64 -31.09
N SER A 79 1.82 -20.86 -30.32
CA SER A 79 1.24 -19.87 -29.42
C SER A 79 2.32 -18.83 -29.12
N SER A 80 2.20 -17.69 -29.80
CA SER A 80 2.98 -16.49 -29.52
C SER A 80 2.38 -15.78 -28.31
N THR A 81 2.79 -16.13 -27.10
CA THR A 81 2.84 -15.21 -25.96
C THR A 81 3.86 -15.76 -24.98
N ALA A 82 4.92 -15.00 -24.71
CA ALA A 82 5.98 -15.39 -23.79
C ALA A 82 5.41 -15.47 -22.36
N SER A 83 5.02 -16.67 -21.94
CA SER A 83 4.69 -16.99 -20.55
C SER A 83 5.98 -17.31 -19.80
N HIS A 84 6.30 -16.45 -18.83
CA HIS A 84 7.45 -16.57 -17.95
C HIS A 84 7.11 -17.56 -16.82
N ASP A 85 7.33 -18.87 -17.03
CA ASP A 85 7.13 -19.88 -15.98
C ASP A 85 8.25 -19.79 -14.93
N LEU A 86 7.90 -19.33 -13.72
CA LEU A 86 8.70 -19.44 -12.51
C LEU A 86 8.21 -20.65 -11.70
N ILE A 87 8.96 -21.74 -11.73
CA ILE A 87 8.79 -22.86 -10.81
C ILE A 87 9.54 -22.52 -9.52
N VAL A 88 8.82 -22.27 -8.43
CA VAL A 88 9.36 -22.10 -7.07
C VAL A 88 9.23 -23.44 -6.34
N PRO A 89 10.31 -23.99 -5.74
CA PRO A 89 10.21 -25.14 -4.86
C PRO A 89 9.45 -24.79 -3.58
N GLU A 90 8.62 -25.73 -3.16
CA GLU A 90 7.79 -25.72 -1.97
C GLU A 90 8.68 -25.80 -0.72
N ASP A 91 9.04 -24.65 -0.16
CA ASP A 91 9.19 -24.38 1.28
C ASP A 91 9.64 -22.93 1.49
N THR A 92 9.17 -22.30 2.58
CA THR A 92 9.35 -20.88 2.97
C THR A 92 8.65 -19.82 2.09
N LYS A 93 7.37 -19.53 2.39
CA LYS A 93 6.77 -18.22 2.09
C LYS A 93 6.74 -17.38 3.36
N HIS A 94 7.67 -16.45 3.46
CA HIS A 94 7.44 -15.20 4.18
C HIS A 94 6.52 -14.35 3.31
N GLU A 95 5.42 -13.86 3.89
CA GLU A 95 4.58 -12.84 3.30
C GLU A 95 5.40 -11.55 3.21
N MET A 96 5.96 -11.28 2.03
CA MET A 96 6.50 -9.97 1.68
C MET A 96 5.33 -9.06 1.29
N ASP A 97 5.02 -8.19 2.24
CA ASP A 97 4.47 -6.84 2.16
C ASP A 97 3.45 -6.45 1.07
N ALA A 98 2.17 -6.48 1.46
CA ALA A 98 1.09 -5.80 0.75
C ALA A 98 1.21 -4.26 0.79
N GLN A 99 2.05 -3.70 1.68
CA GLN A 99 2.33 -2.25 1.71
C GLN A 99 3.33 -1.84 0.63
N GLU A 100 4.32 -2.67 0.30
CA GLU A 100 5.31 -2.37 -0.74
C GLU A 100 4.66 -2.40 -2.13
N ILE A 101 3.80 -3.39 -2.39
CA ILE A 101 3.02 -3.48 -3.64
C ILE A 101 2.04 -2.31 -3.79
N ALA A 102 1.44 -1.82 -2.70
CA ALA A 102 0.53 -0.68 -2.73
C ALA A 102 1.27 0.64 -2.98
N LYS A 103 2.49 0.78 -2.43
CA LYS A 103 3.33 1.97 -2.62
C LYS A 103 3.96 2.01 -4.01
N GLU A 104 4.42 0.88 -4.53
CA GLU A 104 4.92 0.73 -5.90
C GLU A 104 3.82 1.07 -6.93
N LYS A 105 2.59 0.56 -6.74
CA LYS A 105 1.43 0.91 -7.59
C LYS A 105 1.04 2.40 -7.52
N LEU A 106 1.28 3.07 -6.40
CA LEU A 106 1.02 4.50 -6.22
C LEU A 106 2.08 5.36 -6.93
N GLU A 107 3.36 5.00 -6.81
CA GLU A 107 4.47 5.66 -7.48
C GLU A 107 4.39 5.51 -9.01
N ASP A 108 3.98 4.33 -9.49
CA ASP A 108 3.76 4.05 -10.91
C ASP A 108 2.53 4.82 -11.47
N LYS A 109 1.52 5.10 -10.63
CA LYS A 109 0.38 6.00 -10.97
C LYS A 109 0.82 7.48 -10.99
N LEU A 110 1.73 7.91 -10.11
CA LEU A 110 2.23 9.29 -10.05
C LEU A 110 3.08 9.64 -11.29
N HIS A 111 3.92 8.70 -11.74
CA HIS A 111 4.74 8.86 -12.95
C HIS A 111 3.89 8.97 -14.24
N ARG A 112 2.68 8.42 -14.25
CA ARG A 112 1.72 8.57 -15.37
C ARG A 112 1.03 9.93 -15.40
N LEU A 113 0.98 10.66 -14.29
CA LEU A 113 0.35 11.98 -14.19
C LEU A 113 1.31 13.12 -14.58
N ASP A 114 2.60 12.98 -14.28
CA ASP A 114 3.62 14.00 -14.60
C ASP A 114 3.83 14.18 -16.11
N ASN A 115 3.62 13.14 -16.92
CA ASN A 115 3.71 13.22 -18.38
C ASN A 115 2.52 13.93 -19.07
N LYS A 116 1.54 14.47 -18.33
CA LYS A 116 0.45 15.29 -18.87
C LYS A 116 0.51 16.78 -18.51
N GLN A 117 1.48 17.24 -17.71
CA GLN A 117 1.66 18.66 -17.43
C GLN A 117 2.75 19.30 -18.30
N ALA A 118 2.48 19.37 -19.61
CA ALA A 118 3.17 20.30 -20.49
C ALA A 118 2.22 20.84 -21.56
N LYS A 119 1.28 21.71 -21.14
CA LYS A 119 0.69 22.83 -21.89
C LYS A 119 -0.46 23.46 -21.09
N HIS A 120 -0.14 24.46 -20.27
CA HIS A 120 -1.13 25.41 -19.78
C HIS A 120 -1.41 26.48 -20.84
N THR A 121 -2.54 26.37 -21.52
CA THR A 121 -3.33 27.55 -21.92
C THR A 121 -4.76 27.29 -21.48
N ALA A 122 -5.32 28.18 -20.67
CA ALA A 122 -6.71 28.09 -20.23
C ALA A 122 -7.66 28.12 -21.44
N PRO A 123 -8.75 27.34 -21.43
CA PRO A 123 -10.03 27.99 -21.72
C PRO A 123 -11.26 27.45 -20.98
N SER A 124 -12.20 28.37 -20.84
CA SER A 124 -13.59 28.25 -20.44
C SER A 124 -14.39 27.16 -21.18
N SER A 125 -15.41 26.65 -20.48
CA SER A 125 -16.70 26.10 -20.96
C SER A 125 -16.87 24.60 -21.22
N ARG A 126 -17.99 24.09 -20.68
CA ARG A 126 -18.74 22.84 -20.97
C ARG A 126 -18.13 21.53 -20.49
N ARG A 127 -18.46 21.15 -19.24
CA ARG A 127 -18.64 19.72 -18.92
C ARG A 127 -19.76 19.20 -19.82
N LYS A 128 -19.47 18.20 -20.65
CA LYS A 128 -20.51 17.50 -21.43
C LYS A 128 -21.43 16.78 -20.43
N PRO A 129 -22.76 16.77 -20.65
CA PRO A 129 -23.66 15.92 -19.89
C PRO A 129 -23.27 14.46 -20.15
N LEU A 130 -23.29 13.64 -19.08
CA LEU A 130 -23.12 12.17 -19.09
C LEU A 130 -23.67 11.58 -20.39
N SER A 131 -22.78 11.32 -21.34
CA SER A 131 -23.19 10.89 -22.67
C SER A 131 -23.45 9.40 -22.63
N ARG A 132 -24.72 9.01 -22.72
CA ARG A 132 -25.20 7.77 -23.33
C ARG A 132 -24.40 6.52 -22.95
N TYR A 133 -24.77 5.91 -21.82
CA TYR A 133 -24.34 4.58 -21.36
C TYR A 133 -24.14 3.61 -22.54
N HIS A 134 -22.90 3.46 -22.98
CA HIS A 134 -22.48 2.29 -23.74
C HIS A 134 -22.02 1.32 -22.69
N GLN A 135 -22.87 0.34 -22.39
CA GLN A 135 -22.57 -0.69 -21.41
C GLN A 135 -21.25 -1.34 -21.80
N SER A 136 -20.23 -1.12 -20.98
CA SER A 136 -18.90 -1.63 -21.25
C SER A 136 -18.92 -3.16 -21.15
N THR A 137 -17.90 -3.83 -21.71
CA THR A 137 -17.75 -5.28 -21.51
C THR A 137 -17.60 -5.62 -20.03
N ASP A 138 -16.99 -4.73 -19.25
CA ASP A 138 -16.80 -4.92 -17.82
C ASP A 138 -18.10 -4.74 -17.04
N ASP A 139 -19.00 -3.84 -17.45
CA ASP A 139 -20.34 -3.73 -16.85
C ASP A 139 -21.15 -5.03 -17.03
N GLN A 140 -21.00 -5.67 -18.19
CA GLN A 140 -21.63 -6.97 -18.44
C GLN A 140 -21.04 -8.07 -17.56
N ARG A 141 -19.71 -8.05 -17.35
CA ARG A 141 -19.01 -8.98 -16.44
C ARG A 141 -19.43 -8.78 -15.00
N ILE A 142 -19.50 -7.54 -14.52
CA ILE A 142 -20.00 -7.21 -13.17
C ILE A 142 -21.42 -7.73 -13.01
N ALA A 143 -22.31 -7.44 -13.95
CA ALA A 143 -23.69 -7.95 -13.91
C ALA A 143 -23.72 -9.49 -13.85
N HIS A 144 -22.85 -10.17 -14.60
CA HIS A 144 -22.71 -11.62 -14.55
C HIS A 144 -22.28 -12.12 -13.16
N TYR A 145 -21.25 -11.53 -12.55
CA TYR A 145 -20.79 -11.91 -11.21
C TYR A 145 -21.84 -11.61 -10.13
N LEU A 146 -22.57 -10.48 -10.25
CA LEU A 146 -23.68 -10.16 -9.34
C LEU A 146 -24.83 -11.17 -9.46
N VAL A 147 -25.10 -11.74 -10.63
CA VAL A 147 -26.08 -12.83 -10.77
C VAL A 147 -25.58 -14.08 -10.03
N THR A 148 -24.30 -14.42 -10.16
CA THR A 148 -23.67 -15.55 -9.44
C THR A 148 -23.74 -15.35 -7.93
N ILE A 149 -23.41 -14.17 -7.43
CA ILE A 149 -23.52 -13.82 -6.01
C ILE A 149 -24.96 -13.98 -5.55
N LYS A 150 -25.92 -13.36 -6.23
CA LYS A 150 -27.35 -13.41 -5.87
C LYS A 150 -27.90 -14.83 -5.79
N ALA A 151 -27.44 -15.74 -6.66
CA ALA A 151 -27.85 -17.14 -6.67
C ALA A 151 -27.16 -18.00 -5.59
N ALA A 152 -26.10 -17.50 -4.95
CA ALA A 152 -25.33 -18.27 -3.97
C ALA A 152 -26.08 -18.44 -2.64
N THR A 153 -25.97 -19.65 -2.09
CA THR A 153 -26.54 -20.07 -0.80
C THR A 153 -25.44 -20.62 0.13
N VAL A 154 -25.66 -20.52 1.44
CA VAL A 154 -24.68 -20.95 2.46
C VAL A 154 -24.41 -22.46 2.41
N ASP A 155 -25.40 -23.29 2.10
CA ASP A 155 -25.34 -24.75 2.33
C ASP A 155 -24.55 -25.58 1.29
N ASN A 156 -23.89 -24.96 0.30
CA ASN A 156 -23.31 -25.70 -0.83
C ASN A 156 -21.83 -25.38 -1.08
N LYS A 157 -20.94 -26.27 -0.60
CA LYS A 157 -19.49 -26.16 -0.73
C LYS A 157 -18.97 -26.08 -2.17
N GLU A 158 -19.56 -26.81 -3.12
CA GLU A 158 -19.12 -26.76 -4.52
C GLU A 158 -19.44 -25.39 -5.16
N LYS A 159 -20.59 -24.82 -4.79
CA LYS A 159 -20.93 -23.45 -5.18
C LYS A 159 -20.03 -22.41 -4.51
N HIS A 160 -19.41 -22.71 -3.37
CA HIS A 160 -18.49 -21.78 -2.70
C HIS A 160 -17.20 -21.59 -3.49
N ALA A 161 -16.67 -22.62 -4.16
CA ALA A 161 -15.48 -22.47 -5.01
C ALA A 161 -15.76 -21.52 -6.18
N LYS A 162 -16.87 -21.74 -6.90
CA LYS A 162 -17.29 -20.87 -8.01
C LYS A 162 -17.62 -19.44 -7.55
N LEU A 163 -18.24 -19.29 -6.38
CA LEU A 163 -18.48 -17.98 -5.79
C LEU A 163 -17.16 -17.31 -5.42
N SER A 164 -16.21 -18.05 -4.84
CA SER A 164 -14.90 -17.53 -4.45
C SER A 164 -14.11 -17.02 -5.65
N GLU A 165 -14.13 -17.75 -6.78
CA GLU A 165 -13.55 -17.33 -8.07
C GLU A 165 -14.27 -16.09 -8.63
N ALA A 166 -15.61 -16.09 -8.65
CA ALA A 166 -16.39 -14.93 -9.11
C ALA A 166 -16.12 -13.65 -8.27
N LEU A 167 -15.80 -13.80 -6.98
CA LEU A 167 -15.44 -12.68 -6.12
C LEU A 167 -14.02 -12.17 -6.40
N ASP A 168 -13.06 -13.03 -6.75
CA ASP A 168 -11.72 -12.59 -7.16
C ASP A 168 -11.81 -11.78 -8.46
N ASP A 169 -12.49 -12.32 -9.48
CA ASP A 169 -12.66 -11.62 -10.75
C ASP A 169 -13.40 -10.28 -10.58
N LEU A 170 -14.39 -10.24 -9.67
CA LEU A 170 -15.12 -9.02 -9.37
C LEU A 170 -14.23 -8.00 -8.64
N GLN A 171 -13.35 -8.45 -7.74
CA GLN A 171 -12.42 -7.58 -7.04
C GLN A 171 -11.51 -6.84 -8.03
N ASP A 172 -10.94 -7.55 -9.01
CA ASP A 172 -10.09 -6.95 -10.04
C ASP A 172 -10.85 -5.92 -10.90
N LEU A 173 -12.14 -6.13 -11.11
CA LEU A 173 -12.99 -5.21 -11.86
C LEU A 173 -13.29 -3.93 -11.08
N VAL A 174 -13.62 -4.02 -9.80
CA VAL A 174 -14.10 -2.86 -9.02
C VAL A 174 -13.00 -1.89 -8.56
N ASP A 175 -11.71 -2.22 -8.77
CA ASP A 175 -10.58 -1.29 -8.54
C ASP A 175 -10.59 -0.11 -9.55
N ASP A 176 -11.23 -0.27 -10.70
CA ASP A 176 -11.45 0.86 -11.62
C ASP A 176 -12.60 1.78 -11.16
N LEU A 177 -12.45 3.09 -11.42
CA LEU A 177 -13.38 4.10 -10.91
C LEU A 177 -14.79 3.96 -11.50
N GLU A 178 -14.91 3.64 -12.79
CA GLU A 178 -16.21 3.55 -13.47
C GLU A 178 -16.96 2.30 -13.03
N THR A 179 -16.27 1.16 -13.02
CA THR A 179 -16.81 -0.13 -12.57
C THR A 179 -17.12 -0.15 -11.07
N GLY A 180 -16.27 0.47 -10.24
CA GLY A 180 -16.51 0.68 -8.81
C GLY A 180 -17.77 1.51 -8.56
N TYR A 181 -17.97 2.59 -9.33
CA TYR A 181 -19.22 3.36 -9.31
C TYR A 181 -20.42 2.51 -9.74
N ASN A 182 -20.33 1.78 -10.85
CA ASN A 182 -21.44 0.95 -11.35
C ASN A 182 -21.83 -0.16 -10.35
N PHE A 183 -20.83 -0.77 -9.71
CA PHE A 183 -21.04 -1.72 -8.62
C PHE A 183 -21.77 -1.08 -7.43
N ALA A 184 -21.33 0.11 -7.00
CA ALA A 184 -21.91 0.83 -5.87
C ALA A 184 -23.31 1.39 -6.15
N HIS A 185 -23.56 1.86 -7.37
CA HIS A 185 -24.84 2.40 -7.82
C HIS A 185 -25.90 1.32 -8.06
N GLY A 186 -25.47 0.10 -8.41
CA GLY A 186 -26.33 -1.06 -8.59
C GLY A 186 -26.58 -1.85 -7.31
N ASP A 187 -26.78 -3.16 -7.45
CA ASP A 187 -27.04 -4.08 -6.33
C ASP A 187 -25.73 -4.58 -5.65
N GLY A 188 -24.56 -4.08 -6.05
CA GLY A 188 -23.27 -4.62 -5.62
C GLY A 188 -23.05 -4.53 -4.10
N ILE A 189 -23.24 -3.34 -3.54
CA ILE A 189 -23.06 -3.10 -2.09
C ILE A 189 -24.02 -3.96 -1.24
N PRO A 190 -25.35 -3.97 -1.47
CA PRO A 190 -26.26 -4.85 -0.74
C PRO A 190 -25.88 -6.33 -0.82
N GLN A 191 -25.45 -6.80 -1.99
CA GLN A 191 -25.07 -8.20 -2.19
C GLN A 191 -23.77 -8.56 -1.49
N ALA A 192 -22.76 -7.70 -1.53
CA ALA A 192 -21.52 -7.90 -0.78
C ALA A 192 -21.78 -7.95 0.73
N PHE A 193 -22.61 -7.05 1.27
CA PHE A 193 -22.96 -7.11 2.69
C PHE A 193 -23.69 -8.40 3.10
N ARG A 194 -24.52 -8.99 2.24
CA ARG A 194 -25.15 -10.28 2.53
C ARG A 194 -24.10 -11.39 2.70
N LEU A 195 -23.00 -11.31 1.95
CA LEU A 195 -21.88 -12.25 2.04
C LEU A 195 -20.98 -12.02 3.27
N LEU A 196 -21.14 -10.91 4.01
CA LEU A 196 -20.43 -10.64 5.26
C LEU A 196 -21.07 -11.30 6.48
N ASP A 197 -22.26 -11.89 6.34
CA ASP A 197 -22.91 -12.60 7.44
C ASP A 197 -22.03 -13.76 7.95
N PRO A 198 -21.90 -13.96 9.28
CA PRO A 198 -21.07 -15.02 9.86
C PRO A 198 -21.41 -16.46 9.43
N SER A 199 -22.60 -16.69 8.86
CA SER A 199 -22.95 -17.98 8.27
C SER A 199 -22.13 -18.31 7.02
N TRP A 200 -21.53 -17.32 6.35
CA TRP A 200 -20.66 -17.55 5.20
C TRP A 200 -19.24 -17.96 5.61
N PRO A 201 -18.56 -18.78 4.77
CA PRO A 201 -17.16 -19.13 5.01
C PRO A 201 -16.27 -17.90 5.11
N ARG A 202 -15.25 -17.99 5.97
CA ARG A 202 -14.24 -16.95 6.21
C ARG A 202 -13.71 -16.29 4.93
N ASP A 203 -13.31 -17.09 3.94
CA ASP A 203 -12.78 -16.59 2.67
C ASP A 203 -13.79 -15.72 1.90
N ILE A 204 -15.06 -16.14 1.84
CA ILE A 204 -16.13 -15.38 1.19
C ILE A 204 -16.37 -14.05 1.90
N ARG A 205 -16.42 -14.05 3.24
CA ARG A 205 -16.58 -12.82 4.03
C ARG A 205 -15.43 -11.86 3.79
N ARG A 206 -14.20 -12.36 3.81
CA ARG A 206 -12.99 -11.58 3.53
C ARG A 206 -13.04 -10.93 2.13
N LYS A 207 -13.38 -11.70 1.09
CA LYS A 207 -13.48 -11.20 -0.29
C LYS A 207 -14.61 -10.17 -0.45
N ALA A 208 -15.75 -10.40 0.19
CA ALA A 208 -16.84 -9.43 0.17
C ALA A 208 -16.45 -8.08 0.82
N ALA A 209 -15.70 -8.11 1.92
CA ALA A 209 -15.24 -6.91 2.61
C ALA A 209 -14.26 -6.11 1.75
N ILE A 210 -13.29 -6.78 1.11
CA ILE A 210 -12.30 -6.09 0.26
C ILE A 210 -12.95 -5.49 -0.99
N ILE A 211 -13.91 -6.17 -1.63
CA ILE A 211 -14.64 -5.63 -2.80
C ILE A 211 -15.36 -4.31 -2.45
N ILE A 212 -15.96 -4.21 -1.26
CA ILE A 212 -16.56 -2.94 -0.80
C ILE A 212 -15.47 -1.87 -0.67
N GLY A 213 -14.31 -2.22 -0.11
CA GLY A 213 -13.21 -1.29 0.05
C GLY A 213 -12.62 -0.80 -1.28
N GLU A 214 -12.38 -1.71 -2.23
CA GLU A 214 -11.84 -1.39 -3.56
C GLU A 214 -12.79 -0.47 -4.33
N ALA A 215 -14.08 -0.83 -4.38
CA ALA A 215 -15.08 -0.04 -5.10
C ALA A 215 -15.21 1.42 -4.61
N LEU A 216 -14.95 1.65 -3.31
CA LEU A 216 -15.07 2.97 -2.67
C LEU A 216 -13.73 3.71 -2.55
N SER A 217 -12.60 3.01 -2.74
CA SER A 217 -11.25 3.54 -2.55
C SER A 217 -10.97 4.66 -3.54
N ASN A 218 -10.69 5.87 -3.04
CA ASN A 218 -10.44 7.06 -3.86
C ASN A 218 -11.53 7.33 -4.92
N ASN A 219 -12.78 6.95 -4.63
CA ASN A 219 -13.90 7.03 -5.57
C ASN A 219 -15.11 7.79 -4.97
N PRO A 220 -15.10 9.14 -4.99
CA PRO A 220 -16.18 9.94 -4.42
C PRO A 220 -17.56 9.71 -5.04
N GLU A 221 -17.62 9.30 -6.31
CA GLU A 221 -18.89 8.99 -6.99
C GLU A 221 -19.46 7.66 -6.46
N ALA A 222 -18.63 6.64 -6.30
CA ALA A 222 -19.05 5.37 -5.70
C ALA A 222 -19.42 5.52 -4.22
N GLN A 223 -18.65 6.29 -3.44
CA GLN A 223 -18.99 6.65 -2.06
C GLN A 223 -20.38 7.28 -1.96
N GLN A 224 -20.68 8.28 -2.82
CA GLN A 224 -21.99 8.91 -2.89
C GLN A 224 -23.10 7.94 -3.27
N ALA A 225 -22.86 7.09 -4.29
CA ALA A 225 -23.80 6.08 -4.74
C ALA A 225 -24.13 5.05 -3.65
N ALA A 226 -23.16 4.72 -2.78
CA ALA A 226 -23.34 3.74 -1.72
C ALA A 226 -24.06 4.28 -0.47
N ARG A 227 -24.25 5.60 -0.32
CA ARG A 227 -24.88 6.23 0.86
C ARG A 227 -26.23 5.64 1.26
N PRO A 228 -27.18 5.35 0.35
CA PRO A 228 -28.47 4.75 0.71
C PRO A 228 -28.35 3.38 1.38
N HIS A 229 -27.18 2.74 1.31
CA HIS A 229 -26.93 1.42 1.89
C HIS A 229 -26.31 1.46 3.29
N HIS A 230 -26.12 2.64 3.87
CA HIS A 230 -25.59 2.85 5.23
C HIS A 230 -24.26 2.10 5.48
N VAL A 231 -23.33 2.19 4.51
CA VAL A 231 -22.07 1.42 4.51
C VAL A 231 -21.31 1.57 5.82
N THR A 232 -21.04 2.80 6.26
CA THR A 232 -20.27 3.09 7.48
C THR A 232 -20.86 2.41 8.71
N THR A 233 -22.14 2.63 9.01
CA THR A 233 -22.80 2.08 10.21
C THR A 233 -22.84 0.55 10.18
N ARG A 234 -23.04 -0.06 8.99
CA ARG A 234 -23.06 -1.52 8.84
C ARG A 234 -21.68 -2.13 8.98
N LEU A 235 -20.64 -1.52 8.42
CA LEU A 235 -19.25 -1.95 8.61
C LEU A 235 -18.84 -1.86 10.08
N LEU A 236 -19.18 -0.77 10.77
CA LEU A 236 -18.95 -0.61 12.21
C LEU A 236 -19.65 -1.70 13.04
N ALA A 237 -20.90 -2.01 12.72
CA ALA A 237 -21.65 -3.07 13.42
C ALA A 237 -21.05 -4.46 13.23
N LEU A 238 -20.46 -4.74 12.06
CA LEU A 238 -19.70 -5.97 11.79
C LEU A 238 -18.37 -5.96 12.53
N LEU A 239 -17.63 -4.86 12.44
CA LEU A 239 -16.33 -4.67 13.08
C LEU A 239 -16.42 -4.92 14.60
N GLY A 240 -17.46 -4.40 15.26
CA GLY A 240 -17.68 -4.58 16.69
C GLY A 240 -17.90 -6.03 17.15
N LYS A 241 -18.17 -6.97 16.24
CA LYS A 241 -18.44 -8.39 16.54
C LYS A 241 -17.41 -9.36 15.97
N GLU A 242 -16.59 -8.91 15.02
CA GLU A 242 -15.64 -9.79 14.34
C GLU A 242 -14.40 -10.04 15.20
N HIS A 243 -13.87 -11.27 15.16
CA HIS A 243 -12.69 -11.69 15.92
C HIS A 243 -11.55 -12.18 15.02
N ASP A 244 -11.81 -12.45 13.75
CA ASP A 244 -10.80 -12.85 12.79
C ASP A 244 -9.98 -11.66 12.30
N ASN A 245 -8.66 -11.62 12.60
CA ASN A 245 -7.78 -10.51 12.24
C ASN A 245 -7.81 -10.15 10.75
N GLU A 246 -7.92 -11.15 9.86
CA GLU A 246 -7.93 -10.87 8.42
C GLU A 246 -9.25 -10.20 8.00
N ILE A 247 -10.38 -10.64 8.56
CA ILE A 247 -11.67 -9.99 8.29
C ILE A 247 -11.72 -8.60 8.92
N ILE A 248 -11.24 -8.43 10.16
CA ILE A 248 -11.09 -7.12 10.81
C ILE A 248 -10.26 -6.19 9.91
N SER A 249 -9.12 -6.66 9.41
CA SER A 249 -8.26 -5.92 8.48
C SER A 249 -9.00 -5.45 7.22
N ARG A 250 -9.82 -6.32 6.60
CA ARG A 250 -10.63 -5.95 5.43
C ARG A 250 -11.78 -5.01 5.76
N LEU A 251 -12.43 -5.18 6.92
CA LEU A 251 -13.48 -4.27 7.39
C LEU A 251 -12.91 -2.87 7.68
N LEU A 252 -11.73 -2.79 8.31
CA LEU A 252 -11.03 -1.53 8.54
C LEU A 252 -10.68 -0.85 7.22
N TYR A 253 -10.13 -1.59 6.26
CA TYR A 253 -9.87 -1.06 4.91
C TYR A 253 -11.13 -0.54 4.24
N ALA A 254 -12.22 -1.31 4.23
CA ALA A 254 -13.49 -0.87 3.65
C ALA A 254 -14.07 0.37 4.37
N LEU A 255 -13.90 0.46 5.69
CA LEU A 255 -14.34 1.61 6.46
C LEU A 255 -13.51 2.85 6.12
N SER A 256 -12.18 2.74 6.06
CA SER A 256 -11.30 3.82 5.60
C SER A 256 -11.66 4.29 4.19
N SER A 257 -11.87 3.37 3.24
CA SER A 257 -12.29 3.71 1.88
C SER A 257 -13.65 4.40 1.83
N ALA A 258 -14.58 4.04 2.72
CA ALA A 258 -15.90 4.65 2.77
C ALA A 258 -15.91 6.02 3.46
N THR A 259 -15.01 6.27 4.41
CA THR A 259 -15.00 7.51 5.20
C THR A 259 -14.10 8.58 4.59
N ARG A 260 -12.90 8.25 4.13
CA ARG A 260 -11.91 9.24 3.65
C ARG A 260 -12.51 10.14 2.57
N GLY A 261 -12.55 11.44 2.84
CA GLY A 261 -13.06 12.45 1.92
C GLY A 261 -14.60 12.52 1.81
N ASP A 262 -15.35 11.75 2.60
CA ASP A 262 -16.83 11.81 2.65
C ASP A 262 -17.32 12.24 4.05
N ARG A 263 -17.65 13.53 4.19
CA ARG A 263 -18.17 14.09 5.45
C ARG A 263 -19.45 13.41 5.94
N ILE A 264 -20.34 12.98 5.05
CA ILE A 264 -21.58 12.29 5.46
C ILE A 264 -21.23 10.92 6.07
N ALA A 265 -20.25 10.23 5.50
CA ALA A 265 -19.74 8.98 6.07
C ALA A 265 -19.03 9.22 7.41
N HIS A 266 -18.28 10.32 7.57
CA HIS A 266 -17.71 10.73 8.86
C HIS A 266 -18.83 10.97 9.89
N ASP A 267 -19.84 11.77 9.58
CA ASP A 267 -20.97 12.04 10.48
C ASP A 267 -21.68 10.73 10.89
N ALA A 268 -21.85 9.79 9.94
CA ALA A 268 -22.40 8.47 10.21
C ALA A 268 -21.49 7.62 11.12
N PHE A 269 -20.17 7.75 11.03
CA PHE A 269 -19.21 7.12 11.93
C PHE A 269 -19.37 7.66 13.36
N TYR A 270 -19.39 8.99 13.52
CA TYR A 270 -19.55 9.64 14.82
C TYR A 270 -20.87 9.26 15.50
N ASN A 271 -21.98 9.32 14.76
CA ASN A 271 -23.32 9.00 15.27
C ASN A 271 -23.50 7.52 15.66
N ALA A 272 -22.61 6.64 15.19
CA ALA A 272 -22.63 5.20 15.46
C ALA A 272 -21.65 4.77 16.57
N ASP A 273 -21.19 5.70 17.42
CA ASP A 273 -20.14 5.47 18.43
C ASP A 273 -18.87 4.87 17.80
N GLY A 274 -18.51 5.33 16.60
CA GLY A 274 -17.47 4.73 15.77
C GLY A 274 -16.11 4.64 16.44
N PHE A 275 -15.69 5.66 17.21
CA PHE A 275 -14.41 5.62 17.92
C PHE A 275 -14.36 4.52 18.98
N LEU A 276 -15.46 4.28 19.70
CA LEU A 276 -15.57 3.21 20.68
C LEU A 276 -15.50 1.83 20.00
N LEU A 277 -16.18 1.65 18.87
CA LEU A 277 -16.11 0.39 18.12
C LEU A 277 -14.72 0.16 17.50
N LEU A 278 -14.06 1.22 17.05
CA LEU A 278 -12.73 1.17 16.46
C LEU A 278 -11.66 0.84 17.52
N VAL A 279 -11.70 1.45 18.71
CA VAL A 279 -10.75 1.10 19.79
C VAL A 279 -10.94 -0.34 20.25
N ASN A 280 -12.19 -0.81 20.35
CA ASN A 280 -12.47 -2.21 20.67
C ASN A 280 -11.93 -3.17 19.61
N ALA A 281 -11.90 -2.79 18.33
CA ALA A 281 -11.26 -3.58 17.28
C ALA A 281 -9.74 -3.56 17.39
N TYR A 282 -9.14 -2.40 17.66
CA TYR A 282 -7.70 -2.24 17.92
C TYR A 282 -7.22 -3.11 19.08
N GLU A 283 -7.93 -3.12 20.20
CA GLU A 283 -7.53 -3.91 21.37
C GLU A 283 -7.70 -5.42 21.18
N ARG A 284 -8.75 -5.83 20.46
CA ARG A 284 -8.99 -7.25 20.14
C ARG A 284 -8.01 -7.78 19.09
N ALA A 285 -7.48 -6.92 18.22
CA ALA A 285 -6.52 -7.33 17.21
C ALA A 285 -5.24 -7.84 17.87
N SER A 286 -4.80 -9.04 17.48
CA SER A 286 -3.56 -9.65 17.98
C SER A 286 -2.36 -9.34 17.08
N GLU A 287 -2.60 -8.95 15.83
CA GLU A 287 -1.58 -8.67 14.83
C GLU A 287 -1.30 -7.16 14.72
N LEU A 288 -0.02 -6.77 14.73
CA LEU A 288 0.39 -5.36 14.68
C LEU A 288 -0.10 -4.66 13.41
N HIS A 289 -0.05 -5.34 12.26
CA HIS A 289 -0.55 -4.78 11.00
C HIS A 289 -2.04 -4.40 11.04
N VAL A 290 -2.87 -5.20 11.73
CA VAL A 290 -4.31 -4.90 11.90
C VAL A 290 -4.50 -3.72 12.85
N ARG A 291 -3.68 -3.64 13.90
CA ARG A 291 -3.64 -2.48 14.80
C ARG A 291 -3.22 -1.21 14.07
N SER A 292 -2.20 -1.26 13.21
CA SER A 292 -1.80 -0.13 12.36
C SER A 292 -2.96 0.38 11.50
N LYS A 293 -3.72 -0.49 10.85
CA LYS A 293 -4.91 -0.05 10.08
C LYS A 293 -5.96 0.66 10.93
N ALA A 294 -6.15 0.23 12.17
CA ALA A 294 -7.06 0.92 13.09
C ALA A 294 -6.50 2.28 13.53
N LEU A 295 -5.18 2.39 13.74
CA LEU A 295 -4.49 3.64 14.04
C LEU A 295 -4.57 4.62 12.86
N ASP A 296 -4.32 4.15 11.64
CA ASP A 296 -4.43 4.95 10.42
C ASP A 296 -5.83 5.56 10.29
N LEU A 297 -6.87 4.75 10.41
CA LEU A 297 -8.25 5.23 10.37
C LEU A 297 -8.55 6.21 11.51
N PHE A 298 -8.04 5.95 12.71
CA PHE A 298 -8.20 6.84 13.85
C PHE A 298 -7.55 8.21 13.59
N ILE A 299 -6.30 8.23 13.12
CA ILE A 299 -5.56 9.45 12.77
C ILE A 299 -6.29 10.22 11.66
N ASP A 300 -6.73 9.49 10.63
CA ASP A 300 -7.47 10.02 9.50
C ASP A 300 -8.75 10.75 9.90
N LEU A 301 -9.53 10.16 10.82
CA LEU A 301 -10.79 10.73 11.29
C LEU A 301 -10.59 11.97 12.17
N LEU A 302 -9.44 12.07 12.84
CA LEU A 302 -9.03 13.23 13.63
C LEU A 302 -8.32 14.32 12.81
N ASN A 303 -8.00 14.06 11.55
CA ASN A 303 -7.35 15.05 10.70
C ASN A 303 -8.37 16.11 10.22
N PRO A 304 -8.21 17.40 10.57
CA PRO A 304 -9.11 18.46 10.12
C PRO A 304 -9.18 18.60 8.60
N ASP A 305 -8.08 18.35 7.88
CA ASP A 305 -8.04 18.49 6.42
C ASP A 305 -8.89 17.43 5.71
N MET A 306 -9.25 16.35 6.42
CA MET A 306 -10.15 15.31 5.93
C MET A 306 -11.62 15.60 6.26
N GLN A 307 -11.89 16.66 7.03
CA GLN A 307 -13.23 17.17 7.33
C GLN A 307 -13.51 18.35 6.38
N SER A 308 -14.19 18.12 5.26
CA SER A 308 -14.45 19.14 4.23
C SER A 308 -15.04 20.45 4.79
N ASP A 309 -14.62 21.60 4.22
CA ASP A 309 -14.88 23.00 4.65
C ASP A 309 -16.34 23.46 4.88
N GLU A 310 -17.36 22.65 4.62
CA GLU A 310 -18.75 23.03 4.89
C GLU A 310 -19.15 22.70 6.32
N ALA A 311 -19.13 23.73 7.17
CA ALA A 311 -19.48 23.73 8.58
C ALA A 311 -20.76 22.91 8.89
N ALA A 312 -20.60 21.83 9.65
CA ALA A 312 -21.71 21.14 10.31
C ALA A 312 -21.99 21.79 11.68
N SER A 313 -23.26 21.99 11.98
CA SER A 313 -23.78 22.74 13.12
C SER A 313 -23.97 21.91 14.40
N THR A 314 -23.25 20.81 14.55
CA THR A 314 -23.36 19.92 15.74
C THR A 314 -21.98 19.44 16.14
N THR A 315 -21.57 19.76 17.37
CA THR A 315 -20.37 19.20 18.01
C THR A 315 -20.47 17.67 17.97
N PRO A 316 -19.54 16.98 17.30
CA PRO A 316 -19.51 15.53 17.27
C PRO A 316 -19.43 14.95 18.69
N SER A 317 -20.08 13.82 18.92
CA SER A 317 -19.90 13.06 20.16
C SER A 317 -18.48 12.50 20.20
N HIS A 318 -17.64 12.99 21.12
CA HIS A 318 -16.28 12.50 21.35
C HIS A 318 -16.23 11.19 22.18
N ARG A 319 -17.37 10.49 22.32
CA ARG A 319 -17.43 9.22 23.04
C ARG A 319 -16.49 8.21 22.38
N GLY A 320 -15.60 7.61 23.16
CA GLY A 320 -14.56 6.69 22.66
C GLY A 320 -13.15 7.28 22.66
N LEU A 321 -12.96 8.61 22.59
CA LEU A 321 -11.62 9.20 22.52
C LEU A 321 -10.82 9.04 23.83
N GLY A 322 -11.49 9.04 24.98
CA GLY A 322 -10.85 8.71 26.26
C GLY A 322 -10.39 7.24 26.30
N ASP A 323 -11.20 6.33 25.77
CA ASP A 323 -10.88 4.90 25.68
C ASP A 323 -9.64 4.65 24.80
N TRP A 324 -9.44 5.47 23.75
CA TRP A 324 -8.21 5.45 22.94
C TRP A 324 -6.96 5.78 23.75
N CYS A 325 -7.01 6.77 24.66
CA CYS A 325 -5.86 7.06 25.53
C CYS A 325 -5.47 5.84 26.38
N GLU A 326 -6.47 5.16 26.97
CA GLU A 326 -6.24 3.97 27.77
C GLU A 326 -5.67 2.82 26.94
N ALA A 327 -6.25 2.57 25.76
CA ALA A 327 -5.80 1.52 24.85
C ALA A 327 -4.36 1.76 24.35
N LEU A 328 -4.04 3.01 23.96
CA LEU A 328 -2.67 3.39 23.58
C LEU A 328 -1.71 3.25 24.76
N GLY A 329 -2.16 3.60 25.97
CA GLY A 329 -1.41 3.41 27.21
C GLY A 329 -1.04 1.94 27.46
N ARG A 330 -1.98 1.00 27.24
CA ARG A 330 -1.73 -0.44 27.32
C ARG A 330 -0.74 -0.94 26.25
N THR A 331 -0.70 -0.28 25.08
CA THR A 331 0.24 -0.61 24.01
C THR A 331 1.68 -0.17 24.29
N LEU A 332 1.91 0.78 25.21
CA LEU A 332 3.27 1.23 25.55
C LEU A 332 4.15 0.11 26.10
N ASP A 333 3.54 -0.91 26.71
CA ASP A 333 4.24 -2.08 27.26
C ASP A 333 4.67 -3.08 26.17
N LEU A 334 4.15 -2.95 24.94
CA LEU A 334 4.57 -3.77 23.81
C LEU A 334 5.94 -3.30 23.31
N SER A 335 6.99 -4.06 23.63
CA SER A 335 8.28 -3.91 22.97
C SER A 335 8.17 -4.44 21.54
N THR A 336 8.11 -3.54 20.56
CA THR A 336 8.18 -3.88 19.14
C THR A 336 9.33 -3.14 18.46
N SER A 337 10.01 -3.81 17.54
CA SER A 337 11.01 -3.23 16.64
C SER A 337 10.44 -2.82 15.28
N ASP A 338 9.12 -2.99 15.08
CA ASP A 338 8.43 -2.59 13.86
C ASP A 338 8.34 -1.07 13.79
N ILE A 339 9.17 -0.47 12.93
CA ILE A 339 9.27 0.98 12.76
C ILE A 339 7.98 1.58 12.21
N TYR A 340 7.25 0.87 11.35
CA TYR A 340 6.00 1.36 10.76
C TYR A 340 4.90 1.44 11.81
N PHE A 341 4.76 0.38 12.63
CA PHE A 341 3.84 0.42 13.76
C PHE A 341 4.21 1.53 14.75
N GLN A 342 5.50 1.74 15.04
CA GLN A 342 5.95 2.82 15.92
C GLN A 342 5.58 4.21 15.38
N LEU A 343 5.73 4.43 14.06
CA LEU A 343 5.33 5.67 13.40
C LEU A 343 3.83 5.91 13.59
N ASP A 344 2.99 4.94 13.25
CA ASP A 344 1.52 5.06 13.36
C ASP A 344 1.09 5.27 14.81
N PHE A 345 1.72 4.55 15.74
CA PHE A 345 1.44 4.68 17.17
C PHE A 345 1.75 6.08 17.70
N VAL A 346 2.91 6.64 17.38
CA VAL A 346 3.28 7.99 17.82
C VAL A 346 2.42 9.05 17.12
N ARG A 347 2.08 8.87 15.83
CA ARG A 347 1.12 9.74 15.14
C ARG A 347 -0.24 9.75 15.83
N ALA A 348 -0.74 8.59 16.28
CA ALA A 348 -2.00 8.51 17.03
C ALA A 348 -1.92 9.25 18.38
N LEU A 349 -0.81 9.12 19.13
CA LEU A 349 -0.59 9.88 20.37
C LEU A 349 -0.58 11.40 20.13
N VAL A 350 0.03 11.85 19.03
CA VAL A 350 0.06 13.26 18.62
C VAL A 350 -1.34 13.72 18.24
N ALA A 351 -2.04 12.99 17.37
CA ALA A 351 -3.40 13.31 16.92
C ALA A 351 -4.38 13.46 18.09
N LEU A 352 -4.32 12.57 19.09
CA LEU A 352 -5.18 12.63 20.28
C LEU A 352 -4.95 13.90 21.10
N LYS A 353 -3.69 14.34 21.27
CA LYS A 353 -3.38 15.59 21.99
C LYS A 353 -3.70 16.84 21.19
N GLU A 354 -3.55 16.78 19.88
CA GLU A 354 -3.96 17.89 19.02
C GLU A 354 -5.49 18.05 19.01
N GLU A 355 -6.24 16.96 19.08
CA GLU A 355 -7.70 17.00 19.25
C GLU A 355 -8.12 17.57 20.61
N GLU A 356 -7.47 17.16 21.70
CA GLU A 356 -7.69 17.76 23.04
C GLU A 356 -7.50 19.29 23.01
N ALA A 357 -6.45 19.77 22.33
CA ALA A 357 -6.20 21.20 22.19
C ALA A 357 -7.27 21.93 21.35
N ARG A 358 -7.88 21.26 20.36
CA ARG A 358 -8.98 21.81 19.55
C ARG A 358 -10.30 21.85 20.33
N ASN A 359 -10.56 20.86 21.17
CA ASN A 359 -11.82 20.71 21.91
C ASN A 359 -11.78 21.41 23.29
N ASN A 360 -11.43 22.70 23.32
CA ASN A 360 -11.39 23.53 24.54
C ASN A 360 -10.55 22.95 25.71
N ASN A 361 -9.56 22.10 25.44
CA ASN A 361 -8.80 21.34 26.44
C ASN A 361 -9.67 20.45 27.34
N GLU A 362 -10.78 19.92 26.81
CA GLU A 362 -11.43 18.77 27.45
C GLU A 362 -10.42 17.63 27.50
N VAL A 363 -10.04 17.22 28.71
CA VAL A 363 -8.96 16.23 28.90
C VAL A 363 -9.39 14.89 28.33
N LEU A 364 -8.87 14.54 27.14
CA LEU A 364 -9.10 13.27 26.48
C LEU A 364 -8.03 12.26 26.86
N CYS A 365 -6.78 12.72 26.96
CA CYS A 365 -5.66 11.87 27.33
C CYS A 365 -4.78 12.58 28.36
N PRO A 366 -4.98 12.34 29.67
CA PRO A 366 -4.20 13.01 30.69
C PRO A 366 -2.72 12.71 30.51
N THR A 367 -1.90 13.74 30.63
CA THR A 367 -0.45 13.58 30.65
C THR A 367 -0.07 12.68 31.82
N ASN A 368 0.40 11.47 31.54
CA ASN A 368 0.83 10.49 32.53
C ASN A 368 2.33 10.21 32.37
N ALA A 369 3.03 10.07 33.50
CA ALA A 369 4.45 9.74 33.60
C ALA A 369 4.85 8.52 32.76
N THR A 370 3.94 7.56 32.51
CA THR A 370 4.22 6.40 31.64
C THR A 370 4.42 6.80 30.18
N ILE A 371 3.50 7.58 29.60
CA ILE A 371 3.61 8.08 28.21
C ILE A 371 4.86 8.96 28.07
N THR A 372 5.07 9.89 29.02
CA THR A 372 6.24 10.78 28.99
C THR A 372 7.55 9.99 29.06
N ARG A 373 7.64 8.98 29.94
CA ARG A 373 8.83 8.12 30.06
C ARG A 373 9.07 7.29 28.81
N TYR A 374 8.01 6.76 28.19
CA TYR A 374 8.10 6.06 26.92
C TYR A 374 8.69 6.97 25.84
N ILE A 375 8.11 8.16 25.63
CA ILE A 375 8.57 9.11 24.61
C ILE A 375 10.04 9.49 24.85
N GLU A 376 10.41 9.83 26.08
CA GLU A 376 11.80 10.17 26.44
C GLU A 376 12.78 9.00 26.25
N GLY A 377 12.32 7.77 26.54
CA GLY A 377 13.09 6.55 26.33
C GLY A 377 13.36 6.31 24.84
N GLN A 378 12.33 6.40 24.00
CA GLN A 378 12.45 6.21 22.56
C GLN A 378 13.34 7.28 21.91
N ILE A 379 13.22 8.55 22.31
CA ILE A 379 14.11 9.64 21.82
C ILE A 379 15.58 9.33 22.13
N LYS A 380 15.89 8.80 23.32
CA LYS A 380 17.27 8.43 23.71
C LYS A 380 17.78 7.20 22.98
N ALA A 381 16.89 6.27 22.65
CA ALA A 381 17.22 5.03 21.95
C ALA A 381 17.53 5.30 20.46
N GLN A 382 16.95 6.35 19.88
CA GLN A 382 17.14 6.66 18.46
C GLN A 382 18.55 7.16 18.16
N GLN A 383 19.27 6.39 17.34
CA GLN A 383 20.69 6.65 17.03
C GLN A 383 21.00 6.54 15.53
N SER A 384 20.06 6.07 14.69
CA SER A 384 20.32 5.86 13.26
C SER A 384 19.86 7.03 12.39
N SER A 385 20.45 7.07 11.19
CA SER A 385 20.26 8.09 10.17
C SER A 385 19.28 7.67 9.07
N ASP A 386 18.59 6.55 9.22
CA ASP A 386 17.53 6.11 8.31
C ASP A 386 16.37 7.14 8.23
N GLU A 387 15.73 7.26 7.06
CA GLU A 387 14.67 8.24 6.82
C GLU A 387 13.45 8.04 7.74
N ASN A 388 12.99 6.79 7.90
CA ASN A 388 11.84 6.47 8.75
C ASN A 388 12.17 6.71 10.23
N GLU A 389 13.41 6.40 10.61
CA GLU A 389 13.89 6.66 11.96
C GLU A 389 14.00 8.15 12.28
N GLN A 390 14.39 8.98 11.31
CA GLN A 390 14.38 10.43 11.45
C GLN A 390 12.96 10.98 11.55
N GLU A 391 12.02 10.43 10.78
CA GLU A 391 10.61 10.79 10.86
C GLU A 391 10.04 10.44 12.25
N LEU A 392 10.30 9.24 12.75
CA LEU A 392 9.89 8.82 14.08
C LEU A 392 10.46 9.76 15.15
N LEU A 393 11.73 10.15 15.05
CA LEU A 393 12.35 11.09 15.98
C LEU A 393 11.62 12.44 16.00
N LYS A 394 11.26 12.98 14.83
CA LYS A 394 10.49 14.23 14.71
C LYS A 394 9.12 14.11 15.38
N LEU A 395 8.42 13.00 15.14
CA LEU A 395 7.11 12.71 15.76
C LEU A 395 7.23 12.56 17.27
N LEU A 396 8.25 11.87 17.78
CA LEU A 396 8.52 11.72 19.21
C LEU A 396 8.83 13.07 19.86
N GLN A 397 9.62 13.94 19.23
CA GLN A 397 9.88 15.29 19.72
C GLN A 397 8.62 16.14 19.76
N ARG A 398 7.76 16.02 18.74
CA ARG A 398 6.43 16.67 18.71
C ARG A 398 5.56 16.17 19.86
N ALA A 399 5.45 14.86 20.04
CA ALA A 399 4.72 14.24 21.14
C ALA A 399 5.28 14.72 22.49
N GLN A 400 6.60 14.77 22.66
CA GLN A 400 7.24 15.26 23.88
C GLN A 400 6.82 16.71 24.21
N HIS A 401 6.70 17.58 23.20
CA HIS A 401 6.23 18.95 23.41
C HIS A 401 4.76 19.01 23.84
N LEU A 402 3.91 18.19 23.23
CA LEU A 402 2.47 18.14 23.51
C LEU A 402 2.17 17.58 24.90
N TYR A 403 2.86 16.51 25.31
CA TYR A 403 2.69 15.85 26.62
C TYR A 403 3.57 16.45 27.74
N LYS A 404 4.16 17.63 27.55
CA LYS A 404 4.83 18.40 28.61
C LYS A 404 3.98 19.55 29.16
N LYS A 405 2.95 19.94 28.42
CA LYS A 405 1.94 20.92 28.84
C LYS A 405 0.84 20.20 29.61
#